data_AF-F6HAA7-F1
#
_entry.id   AF-F6HAA7-F1
#
_cell.length_a   1.000
_cell.length_b   1.000
_cell.length_c   1.000
_cell.angle_alpha   90.00
_cell.angle_beta   90.00
_cell.angle_gamma   90.00
#
_symmetry.space_group_name_H-M   'P 1'
#
loop_
_entity.id
_entity.type
_entity.pdbx_description
1 polymer ?
#
loop_
_entity_poly.entity_id
_entity_poly.type
_entity_poly.pdbx_seq_one_letter_code
_entity_poly.pdbx_strand_id
1 'polypeptide(L)'
;MVFYISTELSSICHYFSSFFVFVHASPHQSSDFRWKDYCPLVFRTLRKLFKVDPDEYMISICGNDALRELSFLGKSGSFFYLTNDDRNMIKTMKKSKVKVLLRMLLAYYNHVRAFENTLVTKFYGLHCVKLTGAVRFVIMGNLFYSKYAIHRRFDLKGSSHGHTTDKPKAEIYAITTLKDLDLNFIFRLQKAWFQEFCR
;
A
#
# COMPACT_ATOMS: atom_id res chain seq x y z
N MET A 1 -1.68 -24.06 -4.08
CA MET A 1 -2.70 -23.64 -5.08
C MET A 1 -1.97 -22.85 -6.17
N VAL A 2 -1.70 -23.49 -7.30
CA VAL A 2 -0.92 -22.91 -8.42
C VAL A 2 -1.90 -22.30 -9.42
N PHE A 3 -1.67 -21.06 -9.84
CA PHE A 3 -2.41 -20.44 -10.95
C PHE A 3 -1.47 -20.18 -12.12
N TYR A 4 -1.72 -20.86 -13.24
CA TYR A 4 -1.12 -20.54 -14.54
C TYR A 4 -1.99 -19.50 -15.27
N ILE A 5 -1.36 -18.48 -15.86
CA ILE A 5 -1.97 -17.67 -16.92
C ILE A 5 -0.93 -17.51 -18.04
N SER A 6 -1.28 -18.07 -19.21
CA SER A 6 -0.49 -18.14 -20.43
C SER A 6 -0.57 -16.85 -21.27
N THR A 7 0.60 -16.53 -21.84
CA THR A 7 0.93 -15.91 -23.14
C THR A 7 0.48 -14.49 -23.57
N GLU A 8 1.54 -13.77 -23.98
CA GLU A 8 1.72 -12.83 -25.09
C GLU A 8 1.43 -11.32 -24.96
N LEU A 9 2.48 -10.57 -25.31
CA LEU A 9 2.62 -9.13 -25.34
C LEU A 9 2.03 -8.57 -26.64
N SER A 10 0.79 -8.11 -26.62
CA SER A 10 0.37 -7.00 -27.47
C SER A 10 -0.87 -6.30 -26.89
N SER A 11 -0.84 -4.96 -26.89
CA SER A 11 -1.94 -4.06 -26.53
C SER A 11 -2.17 -3.78 -25.03
N ILE A 12 -1.45 -2.77 -24.52
CA ILE A 12 -1.57 -2.17 -23.17
C ILE A 12 -3.02 -1.76 -22.81
N CYS A 13 -3.90 -1.53 -23.79
CA CYS A 13 -5.31 -1.20 -23.55
C CYS A 13 -6.14 -2.37 -22.97
N HIS A 14 -5.79 -3.64 -23.27
CA HIS A 14 -6.50 -4.81 -22.71
C HIS A 14 -6.09 -5.13 -21.26
N TYR A 15 -4.96 -4.60 -20.78
CA TYR A 15 -4.40 -4.84 -19.44
C TYR A 15 -5.18 -4.16 -18.30
N PHE A 16 -6.06 -3.22 -18.62
CA PHE A 16 -6.91 -2.52 -17.65
C PHE A 16 -8.26 -3.21 -17.41
N SER A 17 -8.50 -4.35 -18.06
CA SER A 17 -9.66 -5.18 -17.79
C SER A 17 -9.62 -5.75 -16.36
N SER A 18 -10.78 -5.84 -15.74
CA SER A 18 -10.93 -6.51 -14.45
C SER A 18 -11.04 -8.01 -14.67
N PHE A 19 -10.30 -8.81 -13.90
CA PHE A 19 -10.46 -10.25 -13.88
C PHE A 19 -11.29 -10.66 -12.66
N PHE A 20 -12.21 -11.62 -12.86
CA PHE A 20 -12.95 -12.24 -11.77
C PHE A 20 -12.42 -13.65 -11.59
N VAL A 21 -12.07 -14.00 -10.35
CA VAL A 21 -11.67 -15.36 -9.97
C VAL A 21 -12.71 -15.86 -8.98
N PHE A 22 -13.33 -17.00 -9.28
CA PHE A 22 -14.13 -17.72 -8.29
C PHE A 22 -13.17 -18.58 -7.48
N VAL A 23 -13.10 -18.35 -6.17
CA VAL A 23 -12.31 -19.16 -5.27
C VAL A 23 -13.29 -19.96 -4.43
N HIS A 24 -13.33 -21.27 -4.63
CA HIS A 24 -13.97 -22.19 -3.70
C HIS A 24 -12.95 -22.52 -2.62
N ALA A 25 -13.21 -22.14 -1.38
CA ALA A 25 -12.47 -22.70 -0.26
C ALA A 25 -12.96 -24.13 -0.01
N SER A 26 -12.08 -24.98 0.53
CA SER A 26 -12.41 -26.36 0.93
C SER A 26 -13.73 -26.41 1.73
N PRO A 27 -14.56 -27.47 1.60
CA PRO A 27 -15.89 -27.60 2.23
C PRO A 27 -15.94 -27.42 3.74
N HIS A 28 -14.80 -27.31 4.42
CA HIS A 28 -14.72 -27.39 5.87
C HIS A 28 -14.58 -26.08 6.64
N GLN A 29 -14.52 -24.86 6.03
CA GLN A 29 -14.56 -23.65 6.89
C GLN A 29 -14.79 -22.25 6.28
N SER A 30 -15.28 -22.07 5.05
CA SER A 30 -15.73 -20.72 4.65
C SER A 30 -16.90 -20.71 3.68
N SER A 31 -17.80 -19.74 3.84
CA SER A 31 -18.86 -19.43 2.88
C SER A 31 -18.28 -19.11 1.50
N ASP A 32 -19.04 -19.44 0.44
CA ASP A 32 -18.68 -19.08 -0.93
C ASP A 32 -18.40 -17.59 -1.07
N PHE A 33 -17.29 -17.25 -1.74
CA PHE A 33 -16.93 -15.87 -2.01
C PHE A 33 -16.44 -15.68 -3.43
N ARG A 34 -16.61 -14.45 -3.92
CA ARG A 34 -16.06 -14.04 -5.23
C ARG A 34 -14.88 -13.13 -5.04
N TRP A 35 -13.78 -13.48 -5.69
CA TRP A 35 -12.59 -12.65 -5.77
C TRP A 35 -12.57 -11.87 -7.09
N LYS A 36 -12.11 -10.62 -7.03
CA LYS A 36 -11.94 -9.77 -8.20
C LYS A 36 -10.59 -9.07 -8.13
N ASP A 37 -9.80 -9.27 -9.16
CA ASP A 37 -8.54 -8.57 -9.39
C ASP A 37 -8.74 -7.41 -10.36
N TYR A 38 -8.25 -6.23 -9.99
CA TYR A 38 -8.26 -5.08 -10.87
C TYR A 38 -6.89 -4.96 -11.55
N CYS A 39 -6.85 -4.98 -12.88
CA CYS A 39 -5.63 -4.78 -13.67
C CYS A 39 -4.44 -5.68 -13.23
N PRO A 40 -4.63 -7.02 -13.07
CA PRO A 40 -3.64 -7.91 -12.45
C PRO A 40 -2.28 -7.88 -13.15
N LEU A 41 -2.25 -7.71 -14.47
CA LEU A 41 -1.03 -7.65 -15.26
C LEU A 41 -0.25 -6.34 -15.05
N VAL A 42 -0.95 -5.21 -14.83
CA VAL A 42 -0.31 -3.93 -14.46
C VAL A 42 0.35 -4.07 -13.10
N PHE A 43 -0.35 -4.62 -12.11
CA PHE A 43 0.19 -4.84 -10.77
C PHE A 43 1.30 -5.90 -10.72
N ARG A 44 1.27 -6.91 -11.60
CA ARG A 44 2.41 -7.81 -11.80
C ARG A 44 3.65 -7.05 -12.30
N THR A 45 3.47 -6.13 -13.23
CA THR A 45 4.58 -5.32 -13.77
C THR A 45 5.11 -4.33 -12.73
N LEU A 46 4.22 -3.68 -11.97
CA LEU A 46 4.60 -2.80 -10.85
C LEU A 46 5.42 -3.56 -9.80
N ARG A 47 5.01 -4.77 -9.41
CA ARG A 47 5.79 -5.62 -8.50
C ARG A 47 7.21 -5.89 -9.04
N LYS A 48 7.35 -6.19 -10.34
CA LYS A 48 8.67 -6.34 -10.98
C LYS A 48 9.50 -5.05 -10.92
N LEU A 49 8.91 -3.89 -11.23
CA LEU A 49 9.60 -2.60 -11.14
C LEU A 49 10.07 -2.28 -9.72
N PHE A 50 9.29 -2.69 -8.71
CA PHE A 50 9.66 -2.57 -7.30
C PHE A 50 10.56 -3.69 -6.77
N LYS A 51 11.00 -4.61 -7.64
CA LYS A 51 11.87 -5.75 -7.28
C LYS A 51 11.25 -6.64 -6.19
N VAL A 52 9.93 -6.80 -6.23
CA VAL A 52 9.20 -7.70 -5.33
C VAL A 52 9.23 -9.10 -5.94
N ASP A 53 9.84 -10.04 -5.21
CA ASP A 53 9.85 -11.45 -5.58
C ASP A 53 8.42 -12.04 -5.54
N PRO A 54 7.95 -12.71 -6.60
CA PRO A 54 6.60 -13.27 -6.64
C PRO A 54 6.33 -14.31 -5.55
N ASP A 55 7.31 -15.15 -5.21
CA ASP A 55 7.13 -16.25 -4.27
C ASP A 55 7.12 -15.70 -2.84
N GLU A 56 8.06 -14.81 -2.50
CA GLU A 56 8.04 -14.10 -1.22
C GLU A 56 6.74 -13.31 -1.02
N TYR A 57 6.25 -12.65 -2.08
CA TYR A 57 4.98 -11.92 -2.03
C TYR A 57 3.80 -12.84 -1.75
N MET A 58 3.72 -14.00 -2.41
CA MET A 58 2.65 -14.96 -2.19
C MET A 58 2.69 -15.56 -0.78
N ILE A 59 3.89 -15.87 -0.26
CA ILE A 59 4.06 -16.36 1.11
C ILE A 59 3.63 -15.29 2.13
N SER A 60 4.05 -14.04 1.92
CA SER A 60 3.73 -12.92 2.81
C SER A 60 2.22 -12.64 2.92
N ILE A 61 1.49 -12.75 1.80
CA ILE A 61 0.06 -12.40 1.73
C ILE A 61 -0.86 -13.61 1.98
N CYS A 62 -0.48 -14.79 1.53
CA CYS A 62 -1.31 -16.00 1.53
C CYS A 62 -0.74 -17.13 2.42
N GLY A 63 0.31 -16.86 3.18
CA GLY A 63 0.83 -17.80 4.17
C GLY A 63 -0.21 -18.16 5.23
N ASN A 64 0.09 -19.19 6.02
CA ASN A 64 -0.82 -19.66 7.08
C ASN A 64 -0.86 -18.72 8.29
N ASP A 65 -0.02 -17.69 8.33
CA ASP A 65 0.04 -16.75 9.43
C ASP A 65 -1.09 -15.72 9.35
N ALA A 66 -1.64 -15.38 10.52
CA ALA A 66 -2.67 -14.36 10.62
C ALA A 66 -2.13 -12.96 10.30
N LEU A 67 -2.94 -12.18 9.57
CA LEU A 67 -2.68 -10.76 9.35
C LEU A 67 -2.89 -9.99 10.66
N ARG A 68 -1.99 -9.05 10.96
CA ARG A 68 -2.10 -8.20 12.16
C ARG A 68 -2.89 -6.94 11.84
N GLU A 69 -4.02 -6.73 12.52
CA GLU A 69 -4.81 -5.50 12.38
C GLU A 69 -4.14 -4.31 13.08
N LEU A 70 -4.03 -3.19 12.38
CA LEU A 70 -3.51 -1.92 12.89
C LEU A 70 -4.67 -0.95 13.11
N SER A 71 -5.35 -1.10 14.25
CA SER A 71 -6.58 -0.37 14.62
C SER A 71 -6.39 1.13 14.85
N PHE A 72 -5.17 1.63 14.94
CA PHE A 72 -4.86 3.04 15.25
C PHE A 72 -4.56 3.94 14.04
N LEU A 73 -4.42 3.39 12.82
CA LEU A 73 -3.90 4.13 11.65
C LEU A 73 -4.97 4.90 10.82
N GLY A 74 -6.23 4.96 11.26
CA GLY A 74 -7.32 5.40 10.39
C GLY A 74 -8.29 6.42 10.98
N LYS A 75 -7.96 7.73 10.93
CA LYS A 75 -8.97 8.81 11.10
C LYS A 75 -10.15 8.69 10.11
N SER A 76 -9.97 7.95 9.02
CA SER A 76 -10.93 7.80 7.91
C SER A 76 -11.86 6.58 8.01
N GLY A 77 -11.77 5.77 9.08
CA GLY A 77 -12.54 4.52 9.21
C GLY A 77 -12.16 3.43 8.20
N SER A 78 -10.90 3.44 7.73
CA SER A 78 -10.32 2.35 6.93
C SER A 78 -9.47 1.45 7.81
N PHE A 79 -9.69 0.15 7.74
CA PHE A 79 -8.86 -0.88 8.37
C PHE A 79 -7.53 -1.04 7.61
N PHE A 80 -6.48 -1.21 8.40
CA PHE A 80 -5.15 -1.56 7.95
C PHE A 80 -4.76 -2.90 8.55
N TYR A 81 -4.12 -3.74 7.74
CA TYR A 81 -3.52 -4.98 8.18
C TYR A 81 -2.05 -5.00 7.74
N LEU A 82 -1.23 -5.70 8.51
CA LEU A 82 0.17 -5.91 8.25
C LEU A 82 0.44 -7.41 8.14
N THR A 83 1.24 -7.80 7.15
CA THR A 83 1.66 -9.19 7.00
C THR A 83 2.57 -9.61 8.15
N ASN A 84 2.65 -10.92 8.41
CA ASN A 84 3.40 -11.42 9.57
C ASN A 84 4.89 -11.03 9.52
N ASP A 85 5.46 -10.98 8.32
CA ASP A 85 6.83 -10.60 8.02
C ASP A 85 7.09 -9.07 7.95
N ASP A 86 6.09 -8.24 8.27
CA ASP A 86 6.12 -6.78 8.21
C ASP A 86 6.40 -6.17 6.82
N ARG A 87 6.43 -6.97 5.74
CA ARG A 87 6.81 -6.47 4.42
C ARG A 87 5.70 -5.70 3.70
N ASN A 88 4.46 -6.13 3.90
CA ASN A 88 3.32 -5.65 3.13
C ASN A 88 2.20 -5.16 4.04
N MET A 89 1.55 -4.09 3.62
CA MET A 89 0.34 -3.56 4.24
C MET A 89 -0.86 -3.81 3.34
N ILE A 90 -1.98 -4.16 3.96
CA ILE A 90 -3.28 -4.28 3.31
C ILE A 90 -4.15 -3.17 3.85
N LYS A 91 -4.71 -2.34 2.97
CA LYS A 91 -5.58 -1.23 3.36
C LYS A 91 -6.94 -1.37 2.70
N THR A 92 -7.99 -1.37 3.51
CA THR A 92 -9.38 -1.33 3.01
C THR A 92 -9.72 0.04 2.41
N MET A 93 -10.50 0.02 1.34
CA MET A 93 -10.75 1.19 0.49
C MET A 93 -12.24 1.32 0.14
N LYS A 94 -12.78 2.54 0.29
CA LYS A 94 -14.12 2.86 -0.24
C LYS A 94 -14.13 2.78 -1.77
N LYS A 95 -15.28 2.42 -2.35
CA LYS A 95 -15.47 2.34 -3.82
C LYS A 95 -15.03 3.60 -4.57
N SER A 96 -15.26 4.79 -3.98
CA SER A 96 -14.85 6.07 -4.55
C SER A 96 -13.32 6.21 -4.68
N LYS A 97 -12.55 5.79 -3.66
CA LYS A 97 -11.09 5.83 -3.69
C LYS A 97 -10.51 4.80 -4.66
N VAL A 98 -11.13 3.63 -4.79
CA VAL A 98 -10.79 2.64 -5.83
C VAL A 98 -10.95 3.23 -7.24
N LYS A 99 -12.05 3.94 -7.51
CA LYS A 99 -12.25 4.63 -8.79
C LYS A 99 -11.20 5.71 -9.06
N VAL A 100 -10.73 6.42 -8.03
CA VAL A 100 -9.64 7.40 -8.18
C VAL A 100 -8.33 6.68 -8.54
N LEU A 101 -7.97 5.63 -7.81
CA LEU A 101 -6.75 4.86 -8.07
C LEU A 101 -6.73 4.29 -9.50
N LEU A 102 -7.86 3.74 -9.97
CA LEU A 102 -7.97 3.23 -11.35
C LEU A 102 -7.83 4.34 -12.40
N ARG A 103 -8.40 5.53 -12.16
CA ARG A 103 -8.26 6.68 -13.09
C ARG A 103 -6.82 7.18 -13.18
N MET A 104 -6.07 7.15 -12.08
CA MET A 104 -4.67 7.59 -12.06
C MET A 104 -3.67 6.46 -12.39
N LEU A 105 -4.12 5.21 -12.57
CA LEU A 105 -3.22 4.05 -12.62
C LEU A 105 -2.21 4.12 -13.76
N LEU A 106 -2.61 4.63 -14.93
CA LEU A 106 -1.70 4.82 -16.06
C LEU A 106 -0.62 5.87 -15.77
N ALA A 107 -1.01 7.03 -15.21
CA ALA A 107 -0.06 8.07 -14.83
C ALA A 107 0.90 7.58 -13.72
N TYR A 108 0.36 6.86 -12.73
CA TYR A 108 1.15 6.22 -11.68
C TYR A 108 2.17 5.22 -12.25
N TYR A 109 1.74 4.34 -13.17
CA TYR A 109 2.63 3.38 -13.82
C TYR A 109 3.77 4.08 -14.57
N ASN A 110 3.46 5.12 -15.34
CA ASN A 110 4.48 5.89 -16.07
C ASN A 110 5.47 6.57 -15.12
N HIS A 111 4.99 7.12 -14.00
CA HIS A 111 5.82 7.72 -12.97
C HIS A 111 6.78 6.69 -12.35
N VAL A 112 6.26 5.53 -11.91
CA VAL A 112 7.08 4.46 -11.32
C VAL A 112 8.12 3.95 -12.31
N ARG A 113 7.77 3.85 -13.60
CA ARG A 113 8.70 3.43 -14.65
C ARG A 113 9.80 4.47 -14.90
N ALA A 114 9.49 5.75 -14.81
CA ALA A 114 10.46 6.83 -15.03
C ALA A 114 11.36 7.09 -13.83
N PHE A 115 10.88 6.82 -12.60
CA PHE A 115 11.57 7.17 -11.36
C PHE A 115 11.74 5.96 -10.44
N GLU A 116 12.88 5.28 -10.55
CA GLU A 116 13.20 4.09 -9.72
C GLU A 116 13.16 4.39 -8.21
N ASN A 117 13.58 5.60 -7.81
CA ASN A 117 13.63 6.06 -6.41
C ASN A 117 12.41 6.87 -5.97
N THR A 118 11.24 6.62 -6.57
CA THR A 118 10.01 7.33 -6.21
C THR A 118 9.65 7.17 -4.73
N LEU A 119 9.23 8.26 -4.09
CA LEU A 119 8.70 8.28 -2.72
C LEU A 119 7.20 7.96 -2.65
N VAL A 120 6.53 7.84 -3.80
CA VAL A 120 5.11 7.52 -3.87
C VAL A 120 4.89 6.09 -3.37
N THR A 121 3.76 5.86 -2.68
CA THR A 121 3.37 4.54 -2.19
C THR A 121 3.49 3.47 -3.28
N LYS A 122 4.12 2.34 -2.92
CA LYS A 122 4.32 1.19 -3.80
C LYS A 122 3.10 0.29 -3.76
N PHE A 123 2.24 0.33 -4.77
CA PHE A 123 1.04 -0.51 -4.85
C PHE A 123 1.35 -1.83 -5.56
N TYR A 124 1.00 -2.93 -4.91
CA TYR A 124 1.30 -4.30 -5.38
C TYR A 124 0.08 -5.06 -5.90
N GLY A 125 -1.12 -4.64 -5.50
CA GLY A 125 -2.36 -5.25 -5.94
C GLY A 125 -3.59 -4.48 -5.49
N LEU A 126 -4.68 -4.60 -6.24
CA LEU A 126 -5.98 -4.03 -5.92
C LEU A 126 -7.03 -5.10 -6.13
N HIS A 127 -7.76 -5.40 -5.06
CA HIS A 127 -8.64 -6.56 -4.99
C HIS A 127 -10.01 -6.22 -4.43
N CYS A 128 -10.98 -7.08 -4.70
CA CYS A 128 -12.29 -7.03 -4.07
C CYS A 128 -12.78 -8.44 -3.76
N VAL A 129 -13.17 -8.65 -2.52
CA VAL A 129 -13.83 -9.87 -2.05
C VAL A 129 -15.32 -9.57 -1.88
N LYS A 130 -16.18 -10.46 -2.39
CA LYS A 130 -17.63 -10.38 -2.23
C LYS A 130 -18.14 -11.63 -1.51
N LEU A 131 -18.65 -11.45 -0.29
CA LEU A 131 -19.47 -12.42 0.46
C LEU A 131 -20.90 -11.86 0.57
N THR A 132 -21.23 -11.25 1.72
CA THR A 132 -22.48 -10.51 1.98
C THR A 132 -22.39 -9.03 1.60
N GLY A 133 -21.17 -8.54 1.37
CA GLY A 133 -20.85 -7.18 0.92
C GLY A 133 -19.56 -7.18 0.11
N ALA A 134 -19.20 -6.02 -0.44
CA ALA A 134 -17.99 -5.87 -1.27
C ALA A 134 -16.89 -5.13 -0.51
N VAL A 135 -15.93 -5.90 0.04
CA VAL A 135 -14.71 -5.37 0.64
C VAL A 135 -13.69 -5.15 -0.46
N ARG A 136 -13.15 -3.93 -0.55
CA ARG A 136 -12.09 -3.59 -1.52
C ARG A 136 -10.86 -3.21 -0.74
N PHE A 137 -9.70 -3.64 -1.20
CA PHE A 137 -8.46 -3.33 -0.53
C PHE A 137 -7.31 -3.25 -1.53
N VAL A 138 -6.31 -2.48 -1.13
CA VAL A 138 -5.04 -2.36 -1.85
C VAL A 138 -3.97 -3.04 -1.01
N ILE A 139 -3.08 -3.77 -1.67
CA ILE A 139 -1.85 -4.32 -1.10
C ILE A 139 -0.74 -3.35 -1.49
N MET A 140 0.07 -2.93 -0.51
CA MET A 140 1.13 -1.95 -0.70
C MET A 140 2.35 -2.29 0.15
N GLY A 141 3.53 -1.80 -0.24
CA GLY A 141 4.74 -1.97 0.56
C GLY A 141 4.65 -1.25 1.91
N ASN A 142 5.14 -1.90 2.96
CA ASN A 142 5.28 -1.25 4.26
C ASN A 142 6.48 -0.29 4.23
N LEU A 143 6.21 1.01 4.36
CA LEU A 143 7.26 2.04 4.43
C LEU A 143 8.17 1.85 5.66
N PHE A 144 7.64 1.25 6.72
CA PHE A 144 8.37 1.02 7.97
C PHE A 144 9.13 -0.32 7.99
N TYR A 145 9.13 -1.08 6.89
CA TYR A 145 9.95 -2.28 6.77
C TYR A 145 11.42 -1.88 6.62
N SER A 146 12.20 -2.09 7.69
CA SER A 146 13.60 -1.67 7.78
C SER A 146 14.40 -2.68 8.60
N LYS A 147 15.66 -2.88 8.23
CA LYS A 147 16.64 -3.62 9.05
C LYS A 147 17.07 -2.83 10.30
N TYR A 148 16.78 -1.53 10.33
CA TYR A 148 17.15 -0.63 11.40
C TYR A 148 15.94 -0.25 12.26
N ALA A 149 16.17 -0.11 13.56
CA ALA A 149 15.14 0.36 14.49
C ALA A 149 14.67 1.77 14.13
N ILE A 150 13.35 1.93 13.99
CA ILE A 150 12.71 3.22 13.79
C ILE A 150 12.42 3.82 15.16
N HIS A 151 13.17 4.85 15.54
CA HIS A 151 13.03 5.49 16.85
C HIS A 151 11.85 6.49 16.90
N ARG A 152 11.51 7.11 15.78
CA ARG A 152 10.45 8.13 15.67
C ARG A 152 9.76 8.04 14.32
N ARG A 153 8.46 8.32 14.29
CA ARG A 153 7.63 8.36 13.07
C ARG A 153 6.93 9.71 12.99
N PHE A 154 6.84 10.28 11.79
CA PHE A 154 6.19 11.56 11.55
C PHE A 154 5.19 11.46 10.38
N ASP A 155 4.00 12.04 10.52
CA ASP A 155 3.03 12.34 9.44
C ASP A 155 3.08 13.85 9.18
N LEU A 156 3.88 14.26 8.20
CA LEU A 156 4.12 15.66 7.86
C LEU A 156 3.28 16.06 6.64
N LYS A 157 2.57 17.18 6.72
CA LYS A 157 1.72 17.71 5.65
C LYS A 157 2.07 19.12 5.22
N GLY A 158 2.94 19.80 5.96
CA GLY A 158 3.37 21.17 5.70
C GLY A 158 2.38 22.24 6.16
N SER A 159 1.42 21.89 7.03
CA SER A 159 0.43 22.83 7.57
C SER A 159 0.47 22.89 9.11
N SER A 160 0.01 24.00 9.69
CA SER A 160 0.06 24.26 11.15
C SER A 160 -1.22 23.88 11.91
N HIS A 161 -2.38 23.75 11.24
CA HIS A 161 -3.67 23.52 11.89
C HIS A 161 -3.94 22.04 12.25
N GLY A 162 -3.95 21.68 13.55
CA GLY A 162 -4.25 20.30 14.01
C GLY A 162 -3.04 19.34 14.01
N HIS A 163 -1.82 19.90 14.03
CA HIS A 163 -0.55 19.21 13.78
C HIS A 163 0.36 19.05 15.01
N THR A 164 -0.21 18.97 16.20
CA THR A 164 0.47 18.46 17.40
C THR A 164 -0.10 17.10 17.76
N THR A 165 0.72 16.23 18.34
CA THR A 165 0.21 14.99 18.94
C THR A 165 -0.41 15.31 20.30
N ASP A 166 -1.65 14.89 20.53
CA ASP A 166 -2.37 15.16 21.80
C ASP A 166 -1.83 14.35 22.99
N LYS A 167 -0.76 13.56 22.78
CA LYS A 167 -0.18 12.69 23.79
C LYS A 167 0.90 13.43 24.59
N PRO A 168 0.92 13.29 25.91
CA PRO A 168 1.99 13.83 26.73
C PRO A 168 3.35 13.21 26.35
N LYS A 169 4.45 13.94 26.54
CA LYS A 169 5.80 13.49 26.15
C LYS A 169 6.18 12.12 26.73
N ALA A 170 5.67 11.78 27.91
CA ALA A 170 5.89 10.49 28.58
C ALA A 170 5.25 9.29 27.83
N GLU A 171 4.29 9.53 26.93
CA GLU A 171 3.58 8.52 26.13
C GLU A 171 4.05 8.50 24.66
N ILE A 172 5.15 9.19 24.34
CA ILE A 172 5.77 9.15 23.02
C ILE A 172 6.67 7.92 22.95
N TYR A 173 6.14 6.86 22.35
CA TYR A 173 6.89 5.65 22.02
C TYR A 173 7.28 5.64 20.54
N ALA A 174 8.18 4.73 20.15
CA ALA A 174 8.64 4.57 18.76
C ALA A 174 7.50 4.34 17.74
N ILE A 175 6.36 3.80 18.19
CA ILE A 175 5.17 3.56 17.36
C ILE A 175 4.26 4.79 17.24
N THR A 176 4.42 5.80 18.10
CA THR A 176 3.63 7.03 18.07
C THR A 176 3.98 7.82 16.81
N THR A 177 2.96 8.16 16.02
CA THR A 177 3.12 8.99 14.83
C THR A 177 2.98 10.45 15.23
N LEU A 178 4.12 11.15 15.25
CA LEU A 178 4.24 12.57 15.51
C LEU A 178 3.78 13.38 14.28
N LYS A 179 3.49 14.67 14.45
CA LYS A 179 3.01 15.56 13.38
C LYS A 179 3.96 16.75 13.20
N ASP A 180 3.58 17.68 12.32
CA ASP A 180 4.41 18.80 11.88
C ASP A 180 4.97 19.66 13.03
N LEU A 181 4.17 19.98 14.05
CA LEU A 181 4.61 20.82 15.17
C LEU A 181 5.42 20.05 16.23
N ASP A 182 5.43 18.72 16.16
CA ASP A 182 6.29 17.88 17.01
C ASP A 182 7.72 17.75 16.44
N LEU A 183 7.92 18.20 15.19
CA LEU A 183 9.18 18.08 14.46
C LEU A 183 10.16 19.19 14.86
N ASN A 184 10.92 18.94 15.94
CA ASN A 184 11.96 19.86 16.42
C ASN A 184 13.30 19.71 15.67
N PHE A 185 13.26 19.61 14.33
CA PHE A 185 14.46 19.51 13.48
C PHE A 185 14.49 20.65 12.46
N ILE A 186 15.69 21.18 12.22
CA ILE A 186 15.95 22.13 11.14
C ILE A 186 16.75 21.39 10.06
N PHE A 187 16.15 21.23 8.88
CA PHE A 187 16.83 20.62 7.74
C PHE A 187 17.58 21.69 6.96
N ARG A 188 18.89 21.53 6.81
CA ARG A 188 19.71 22.42 5.98
C ARG A 188 19.83 21.82 4.58
N LEU A 189 19.39 22.57 3.59
CA LEU A 189 19.64 22.26 2.19
C LEU A 189 21.01 22.77 1.77
N GLN A 190 21.67 22.07 0.86
CA GLN A 190 22.88 22.60 0.21
C GLN A 190 22.52 23.87 -0.56
N LYS A 191 23.44 24.85 -0.59
CA LYS A 191 23.19 26.20 -1.13
C LYS A 191 22.61 26.17 -2.55
N ALA A 192 23.11 25.27 -3.41
CA ALA A 192 22.61 25.11 -4.78
C ALA A 192 21.13 24.71 -4.83
N TRP A 193 20.74 23.69 -4.05
CA TRP A 193 19.35 23.22 -4.00
C TRP A 193 18.41 24.22 -3.34
N PHE A 194 18.90 24.98 -2.36
CA PHE A 194 18.10 26.04 -1.74
C PHE A 194 17.76 27.16 -2.75
N GLN A 195 18.75 27.58 -3.56
CA GLN A 195 18.53 28.59 -4.60
C GLN A 195 17.54 28.11 -5.67
N GLU A 196 17.57 26.83 -6.03
CA GLU A 196 16.61 26.23 -6.95
C GLU A 196 15.20 26.15 -6.33
N PHE A 197 15.10 25.79 -5.05
CA PHE A 197 13.81 25.70 -4.33
C PHE A 197 13.12 27.06 -4.16
N CYS A 198 13.88 28.15 -4.03
CA CYS A 198 13.33 29.50 -3.86
C CYS A 198 12.93 30.19 -5.17
N ARG A 199 13.16 29.56 -6.33
CA ARG A 199 12.69 30.05 -7.63
C ARG A 199 11.25 29.61 -7.88
#